data_AF-A0A842P067-F1
#
_entry.id   AF-A0A842P067-F1
#
_cell.length_a   1.000
_cell.length_b   1.000
_cell.length_c   1.000
_cell.angle_alpha   90.00
_cell.angle_beta   90.00
_cell.angle_gamma   90.00
#
_symmetry.space_group_name_H-M   'P 1'
#
loop_
_entity.id
_entity.type
_entity.pdbx_description
1 polymer ?
#
loop_
_entity_poly.entity_id
_entity_poly.type
_entity_poly.pdbx_seq_one_letter_code
_entity_poly.pdbx_strand_id
1 'polypeptide(L)'
;MTPRLLKKRTEKAGLPPGSVVFVGEKKLETTNLTIIDYDETHILEKEVNTIEECLPFKDLPTVTWFNVEGLNRTDVIEKMGRSFNLHPLLLEDIVNTGQRPKLDDYGDYLFSVFKMLQFDEQEST
;
A
#
# COMPACT_ATOMS: atom_id res chain seq x y z
N MET A 1 -19.64 -19.99 14.59
CA MET A 1 -18.64 -18.96 14.96
C MET A 1 -17.27 -19.63 14.95
N THR A 2 -16.63 -19.68 13.78
CA THR A 2 -15.37 -20.39 13.59
C THR A 2 -14.24 -19.52 14.16
N PRO A 3 -13.37 -20.04 15.04
CA PRO A 3 -12.27 -19.25 15.59
C PRO A 3 -11.38 -18.76 14.45
N ARG A 4 -11.14 -17.45 14.38
CA ARG A 4 -10.13 -16.86 13.48
C ARG A 4 -8.80 -17.55 13.76
N LEU A 5 -8.41 -18.50 12.90
CA LEU A 5 -7.09 -19.10 12.92
C LEU A 5 -6.07 -17.97 12.91
N LEU A 6 -5.13 -18.01 13.86
CA LEU A 6 -3.99 -17.12 13.93
C LEU A 6 -3.33 -17.09 12.53
N LYS A 7 -3.51 -15.98 11.80
CA LYS A 7 -2.81 -15.73 10.52
C LYS A 7 -1.34 -16.08 10.71
N LYS A 8 -0.78 -16.90 9.81
CA LYS A 8 0.60 -17.39 9.85
C LYS A 8 1.59 -16.23 10.03
N ARG A 9 1.91 -15.90 11.28
CA ARG A 9 2.97 -14.95 11.68
C ARG A 9 4.37 -15.50 11.41
N THR A 10 4.48 -16.76 11.01
CA THR A 10 5.73 -17.49 10.84
C THR A 10 6.59 -16.99 9.68
N GLU A 11 6.05 -16.32 8.67
CA GLU A 11 6.85 -15.87 7.51
C GLU A 11 7.78 -14.68 7.82
N LYS A 12 7.55 -13.94 8.91
CA LYS A 12 8.40 -12.81 9.34
C LYS A 12 9.36 -13.16 10.50
N ALA A 13 9.29 -14.38 11.04
CA ALA A 13 10.04 -14.73 12.24
C ALA A 13 11.56 -14.76 11.98
N GLY A 14 12.33 -13.95 12.72
CA GLY A 14 13.80 -13.90 12.62
C GLY A 14 14.37 -12.92 11.60
N LEU A 15 13.52 -12.16 10.89
CA LEU A 15 13.97 -11.10 9.98
C LEU A 15 14.29 -9.80 10.73
N PRO A 16 15.26 -9.01 10.23
CA PRO A 16 15.54 -7.70 10.82
C PRO A 16 14.37 -6.73 10.64
N PRO A 17 14.19 -5.77 11.56
CA PRO A 17 13.16 -4.74 11.43
C PRO A 17 13.34 -3.94 10.12
N GLY A 18 12.23 -3.62 9.46
CA GLY A 18 12.22 -2.95 8.15
C GLY A 18 12.23 -3.90 6.95
N SER A 19 12.09 -5.21 7.17
CA SER A 19 12.01 -6.20 6.10
C SER A 19 10.64 -6.16 5.41
N VAL A 20 10.60 -5.81 4.12
CA VAL A 20 9.38 -5.69 3.33
C VAL A 20 8.93 -7.07 2.83
N VAL A 21 8.26 -7.82 3.71
CA VAL A 21 7.68 -9.14 3.40
C VAL A 21 6.16 -9.05 3.41
N PHE A 22 5.53 -9.37 2.28
CA PHE A 22 4.08 -9.40 2.15
C PHE A 22 3.46 -10.46 3.07
N VAL A 23 2.59 -10.03 3.98
CA VAL A 23 1.83 -10.90 4.88
C VAL A 23 0.35 -10.67 4.59
N GLY A 24 -0.21 -11.49 3.68
CA GLY A 24 -1.61 -11.42 3.26
C GLY A 24 -2.07 -12.68 2.54
N GLU A 25 -3.37 -12.92 2.54
CA GLU A 25 -3.97 -14.13 1.95
C GLU A 25 -4.28 -13.95 0.46
N LYS A 26 -4.73 -12.75 0.07
CA LYS A 26 -5.02 -12.41 -1.33
C LYS A 26 -3.72 -11.99 -2.02
N LYS A 27 -3.20 -12.86 -2.87
CA LYS A 27 -2.21 -12.50 -3.89
C LYS A 27 -2.99 -12.04 -5.12
N LEU A 28 -3.00 -10.74 -5.38
CA LEU A 28 -3.43 -10.25 -6.69
C LEU A 28 -2.36 -10.67 -7.71
N GLU A 29 -2.74 -11.21 -8.87
CA GLU A 29 -1.76 -11.67 -9.86
C GLU A 29 -1.02 -10.49 -10.51
N THR A 30 -1.62 -9.30 -10.50
CA THR A 30 -1.05 -8.07 -11.07
C THR A 30 -1.03 -6.96 -10.04
N THR A 31 0.03 -6.13 -10.11
CA THR A 31 0.10 -4.85 -9.41
C THR A 31 -0.35 -3.77 -10.38
N ASN A 32 -1.48 -3.12 -10.10
CA ASN A 32 -1.98 -2.02 -10.94
C ASN A 32 -1.56 -0.69 -10.30
N LEU A 33 -1.11 0.24 -11.12
CA LEU A 33 -0.69 1.57 -10.71
C LEU A 33 -1.51 2.61 -11.47
N THR A 34 -2.19 3.49 -10.73
CA THR A 34 -2.96 4.59 -11.32
C THR A 34 -2.54 5.90 -10.67
N ILE A 35 -2.40 6.94 -11.48
CA ILE A 35 -2.08 8.30 -11.06
C ILE A 35 -3.31 9.17 -11.34
N ILE A 36 -3.74 9.92 -10.34
CA ILE A 36 -4.74 10.99 -10.49
C ILE A 36 -4.07 12.29 -10.08
N ASP A 37 -3.86 13.20 -11.02
CA ASP A 37 -3.22 14.50 -10.80
C ASP A 37 -4.19 15.63 -11.14
N TYR A 38 -4.42 16.55 -10.20
CA TYR A 38 -5.47 17.55 -10.35
C TYR A 38 -5.19 18.86 -9.60
N ASP A 39 -5.83 19.92 -10.11
CA ASP A 39 -5.95 21.23 -9.46
C ASP A 39 -7.35 21.83 -9.70
N GLU A 40 -7.52 23.14 -9.53
CA GLU A 40 -8.81 23.82 -9.76
C GLU A 40 -9.29 23.81 -11.22
N THR A 41 -8.40 23.54 -12.17
CA THR A 41 -8.60 23.72 -13.61
C THR A 41 -8.31 22.46 -14.44
N HIS A 42 -7.52 21.52 -13.92
CA HIS A 42 -7.17 20.29 -14.61
C HIS A 42 -7.43 19.04 -13.77
N ILE A 43 -7.70 17.94 -14.48
CA ILE A 43 -7.69 16.59 -13.94
C ILE A 43 -7.04 15.67 -14.98
N LEU A 44 -6.11 14.85 -14.53
CA LEU A 44 -5.43 13.85 -15.33
C LEU A 44 -5.52 12.52 -14.58
N GLU A 45 -6.07 11.51 -15.24
CA GLU A 45 -6.05 10.13 -14.76
C GLU A 45 -5.24 9.28 -15.75
N LYS A 46 -4.26 8.53 -15.23
CA LYS A 46 -3.35 7.74 -16.05
C LYS A 46 -2.98 6.43 -15.35
N GLU A 47 -3.18 5.31 -16.05
CA GLU A 47 -2.58 4.02 -15.69
C GLU A 47 -1.09 3.99 -16.09
N VAL A 48 -0.24 3.48 -15.21
CA VAL A 48 1.21 3.38 -15.45
C VAL A 48 1.70 1.96 -15.18
N ASN A 49 2.81 1.60 -15.82
CA ASN A 49 3.38 0.26 -15.67
C ASN A 49 4.52 0.22 -14.65
N THR A 50 5.09 1.37 -14.31
CA THR A 50 6.29 1.49 -13.50
C THR A 50 6.19 2.65 -12.51
N ILE A 51 6.90 2.54 -11.38
CA ILE A 51 6.96 3.62 -10.36
C ILE A 51 7.72 4.83 -10.89
N GLU A 52 8.67 4.58 -11.78
CA GLU A 52 9.49 5.61 -12.40
C GLU A 52 8.64 6.61 -13.21
N GLU A 53 7.51 6.17 -13.78
CA GLU A 53 6.53 7.05 -14.43
C GLU A 53 5.76 7.96 -13.45
N CYS A 54 5.73 7.63 -12.16
CA CYS A 54 5.09 8.43 -11.12
C CYS A 54 5.97 9.60 -10.66
N LEU A 55 7.30 9.48 -10.79
CA LEU A 55 8.25 10.44 -10.22
C LEU A 55 8.10 11.87 -10.76
N PRO A 56 7.84 12.10 -12.06
CA PRO A 56 7.67 13.47 -12.57
C PRO A 56 6.53 14.24 -11.91
N PHE A 57 5.52 13.55 -11.37
CA PHE A 57 4.37 14.19 -10.71
C PHE A 57 4.69 14.66 -9.29
N LYS A 58 5.76 14.13 -8.66
CA LYS A 58 6.13 14.46 -7.28
C LYS A 58 6.48 15.95 -7.09
N ASP A 59 7.05 16.57 -8.12
CA ASP A 59 7.55 17.95 -8.06
C ASP A 59 6.57 18.98 -8.67
N LEU A 60 5.37 18.53 -9.06
CA LEU A 60 4.34 19.42 -9.59
C LEU A 60 3.67 20.21 -8.46
N PRO A 61 3.27 21.48 -8.71
CA PRO A 61 2.54 22.29 -7.74
C PRO A 61 1.03 21.93 -7.71
N THR A 62 0.71 20.64 -7.79
CA THR A 62 -0.65 20.08 -7.93
C THR A 62 -0.90 19.03 -6.84
N VAL A 63 -2.13 18.52 -6.74
CA VAL A 63 -2.42 17.36 -5.88
C VAL A 63 -2.35 16.09 -6.71
N THR A 64 -1.42 15.20 -6.36
CA THR A 64 -1.28 13.90 -7.01
C THR A 64 -1.64 12.75 -6.07
N TRP A 65 -2.56 11.90 -6.48
CA TRP A 65 -2.90 10.64 -5.84
C TRP A 65 -2.30 9.47 -6.62
N PHE A 66 -1.32 8.80 -6.00
CA PHE A 66 -0.80 7.51 -6.45
C PHE A 66 -1.61 6.36 -5.85
N ASN A 67 -2.35 5.62 -6.67
CA ASN A 67 -3.05 4.42 -6.27
C ASN A 67 -2.24 3.17 -6.65
N VAL A 68 -1.97 2.32 -5.66
CA VAL A 68 -1.21 1.06 -5.84
C VAL A 68 -2.06 -0.09 -5.35
N GLU A 69 -2.47 -0.94 -6.28
CA GLU A 69 -3.23 -2.14 -6.00
C GLU A 69 -2.34 -3.37 -6.17
N GLY A 70 -2.45 -4.36 -5.28
CA GLY A 70 -1.59 -5.55 -5.33
C GLY A 70 -0.23 -5.32 -4.67
N LEU A 71 -0.21 -5.37 -3.33
CA LEU A 71 1.00 -5.22 -2.50
C LEU A 71 1.92 -6.45 -2.49
N ASN A 72 1.66 -7.45 -3.34
CA ASN A 72 2.45 -8.68 -3.46
C ASN A 72 3.81 -8.44 -4.12
N ARG A 73 3.96 -7.39 -4.93
CA ARG A 73 5.23 -6.96 -5.53
C ARG A 73 5.99 -6.08 -4.55
N THR A 74 6.67 -6.70 -3.59
CA THR A 74 7.45 -5.99 -2.56
C THR A 74 8.57 -5.14 -3.16
N ASP A 75 9.11 -5.52 -4.33
CA ASP A 75 10.08 -4.73 -5.09
C ASP A 75 9.53 -3.36 -5.53
N VAL A 76 8.25 -3.30 -5.92
CA VAL A 76 7.56 -2.06 -6.30
C VAL A 76 7.38 -1.16 -5.08
N ILE A 77 6.99 -1.74 -3.94
CA ILE A 77 6.82 -1.01 -2.67
C ILE A 77 8.16 -0.48 -2.16
N GLU A 78 9.22 -1.27 -2.24
CA GLU A 78 10.57 -0.84 -1.86
C GLU A 78 11.08 0.31 -2.74
N LYS A 79 10.90 0.20 -4.06
CA LYS A 79 11.27 1.27 -5.00
C LYS A 79 10.49 2.55 -4.70
N MET A 80 9.18 2.46 -4.50
CA MET A 80 8.35 3.60 -4.10
C MET A 80 8.86 4.21 -2.80
N GLY A 81 9.08 3.38 -1.77
CA GLY A 81 9.61 3.84 -0.49
C GLY A 81 10.92 4.62 -0.62
N ARG A 82 11.86 4.14 -1.45
CA ARG A 82 13.12 4.86 -1.72
C ARG A 82 12.89 6.18 -2.46
N SER A 83 12.05 6.18 -3.50
CA SER A 83 11.77 7.39 -4.30
C SER A 83 11.06 8.49 -3.52
N PHE A 84 10.24 8.12 -2.53
CA PHE A 84 9.51 9.05 -1.67
C PHE A 84 10.16 9.24 -0.29
N ASN A 85 11.36 8.66 -0.07
CA ASN A 85 12.10 8.74 1.20
C ASN A 85 11.25 8.29 2.42
N LEU A 86 10.46 7.24 2.25
CA LEU A 86 9.62 6.67 3.30
C LEU A 86 10.45 5.77 4.22
N HIS A 87 10.17 5.83 5.52
CA HIS A 87 10.87 5.02 6.51
C HIS A 87 10.67 3.50 6.28
N PRO A 88 11.72 2.66 6.37
CA PRO A 88 11.59 1.21 6.12
C PRO A 88 10.55 0.49 6.99
N LEU A 89 10.37 0.92 8.25
CA LEU A 89 9.33 0.38 9.13
C LEU A 89 7.90 0.65 8.62
N LEU A 90 7.69 1.78 7.95
CA LEU A 90 6.39 2.07 7.34
C LEU A 90 6.14 1.14 6.16
N LEU A 91 7.16 0.86 5.33
CA LEU A 91 7.02 -0.08 4.21
C LEU A 91 6.70 -1.49 4.72
N GLU A 92 7.34 -1.91 5.81
CA GLU A 92 7.04 -3.16 6.50
C GLU A 92 5.57 -3.23 6.96
N ASP A 93 5.04 -2.11 7.46
CA ASP A 93 3.65 -1.99 7.91
C ASP A 93 2.66 -2.02 6.74
N ILE A 94 2.97 -1.36 5.62
CA ILE A 94 2.15 -1.37 4.39
C ILE A 94 1.91 -2.80 3.90
N VAL A 95 2.97 -3.61 3.81
CA VAL A 95 2.87 -4.98 3.28
C VAL A 95 2.28 -5.97 4.29
N ASN A 96 2.04 -5.52 5.53
CA ASN A 96 1.41 -6.31 6.58
C ASN A 96 -0.11 -6.06 6.65
N THR A 97 -0.86 -6.82 5.85
CA THR A 97 -2.33 -6.70 5.78
C THR A 97 -3.07 -7.09 7.07
N GLY A 98 -2.37 -7.64 8.07
CA GLY A 98 -2.91 -8.04 9.36
C GLY A 98 -3.00 -6.93 10.41
N GLN A 99 -2.44 -5.74 10.15
CA GLN A 99 -2.40 -4.65 11.13
C GLN A 99 -3.79 -4.11 11.48
N ARG A 100 -3.93 -3.60 12.71
CA ARG A 100 -5.11 -2.85 13.15
C ARG A 100 -5.06 -1.43 12.55
N PRO A 101 -6.22 -0.79 12.31
CA PRO A 101 -6.25 0.61 11.93
C PRO A 101 -5.46 1.49 12.90
N LYS A 102 -4.69 2.44 12.35
CA LYS A 102 -3.85 3.37 13.09
C LYS A 102 -3.54 4.61 12.26
N LEU A 103 -3.06 5.66 12.94
CA LEU A 103 -2.50 6.88 12.36
C LEU A 103 -1.17 7.14 13.07
N ASP A 104 -0.10 7.28 12.29
CA ASP A 104 1.25 7.61 12.78
C ASP A 104 1.72 8.91 12.10
N ASP A 105 2.25 9.84 12.89
CA ASP A 105 2.81 11.11 12.43
C ASP A 105 4.35 11.03 12.38
N TYR A 106 4.92 11.22 11.19
CA TYR A 106 6.36 11.20 10.95
C TYR A 106 6.96 12.60 10.75
N GLY A 107 6.18 13.67 10.97
CA GLY A 107 6.57 15.06 10.76
C GLY A 107 6.40 15.50 9.30
N ASP A 108 7.11 14.84 8.39
CA ASP A 108 7.07 15.17 6.95
C ASP A 108 5.88 14.53 6.22
N TYR A 109 5.29 13.49 6.80
CA TYR A 109 4.14 12.79 6.23
C TYR A 109 3.30 12.08 7.31
N LEU A 110 2.04 11.82 6.98
CA LEU A 110 1.12 11.04 7.80
C LEU A 110 0.97 9.63 7.20
N PHE A 111 1.03 8.62 8.06
CA PHE A 111 0.76 7.23 7.68
C PHE A 111 -0.52 6.74 8.33
N SER A 112 -1.46 6.26 7.52
CA SER A 112 -2.74 5.74 8.00
C SER A 112 -3.01 4.33 7.47
N VAL A 113 -3.55 3.48 8.34
CA VAL A 113 -3.99 2.12 7.98
C VAL A 113 -5.48 2.01 8.21
N PHE A 114 -6.22 1.52 7.22
CA PHE A 114 -7.66 1.30 7.29
C PHE A 114 -8.04 -0.14 6.90
N LYS A 115 -9.29 -0.52 7.17
CA LYS A 115 -9.90 -1.77 6.69
C LYS A 115 -11.12 -1.43 5.86
N MET A 116 -11.11 -1.83 4.60
CA MET A 116 -12.30 -1.81 3.75
C MET A 116 -13.16 -3.02 4.09
N LEU A 117 -14.43 -2.78 4.43
CA LEU A 117 -15.42 -3.84 4.61
C LEU A 117 -16.04 -4.14 3.25
N GLN A 118 -16.08 -5.42 2.89
CA GLN A 118 -16.81 -5.90 1.72
C GLN A 118 -17.97 -6.74 2.25
N PHE A 119 -19.19 -6.37 1.87
CA PHE A 119 -20.37 -7.18 2.15
C PHE A 119 -20.51 -8.21 1.04
N ASP A 120 -20.65 -9.49 1.42
CA ASP A 120 -20.95 -10.57 0.48
C ASP A 120 -22.41 -10.98 0.68
N GLU A 121 -23.26 -10.67 -0.30
CA GLU A 121 -24.69 -11.00 -0.26
C GLU A 121 -24.94 -12.52 -0.40
N GLN A 122 -23.93 -13.31 -0.76
CA GLN A 122 -24.09 -14.74 -1.05
C GLN A 122 -24.01 -15.66 0.18
N GLU A 123 -23.75 -15.14 1.38
CA GLU A 123 -23.64 -15.90 2.63
C GLU A 123 -24.93 -15.87 3.48
N SER A 124 -26.09 -15.77 2.83
CA SER A 124 -27.41 -15.92 3.46
C SER A 124 -28.16 -17.13 2.87
N THR A 125 -27.69 -18.35 3.11
CA THR A 125 -28.51 -19.58 3.20
C THR A 125 -27.76 -20.66 3.96
#